data_AF-A0A0F9GZ04-F1
#
_entry.id   AF-A0A0F9GZ04-F1
#
_cell.length_a   1.000
_cell.length_b   1.000
_cell.length_c   1.000
_cell.angle_alpha   90.00
_cell.angle_beta   90.00
_cell.angle_gamma   90.00
#
_symmetry.space_group_name_H-M   'P 1'
#
loop_
_entity.id
_entity.type
_entity.pdbx_description
1 polymer ?
#
loop_
_entity_poly.entity_id
_entity_poly.type
_entity_poly.pdbx_seq_one_letter_code
_entity_poly.pdbx_strand_id
1 'polypeptide(L)'
;MTQISNADKQIRFRKKEQLKRRANNIFREWQLKLSTCKWKSITPQDVQHSLDKAIDLPSGWTDKDYECAEQTLEQLHTDLSFAADQLKNDVDAGWGFEVSMTTSDPVKFISDNKAAIEDTRALAAHLISGLKLSNCNDADQAAALMEALRFVGRSLVSNRDIPRSQATTICLASIGPHYNRPDWFAEQLANTLGQQIDKSLAHQVGMYLSNLNHKDLP
;
A
#
# COMPACT_ATOMS: atom_id res chain seq x y z
N MET A 1 11.93 -11.47 39.10
CA MET A 1 12.62 -10.57 38.14
C MET A 1 14.01 -11.14 37.89
N THR A 2 14.26 -11.70 36.72
CA THR A 2 15.58 -12.21 36.33
C THR A 2 16.56 -11.05 36.20
N GLN A 3 17.62 -11.05 37.01
CA GLN A 3 18.67 -10.03 36.94
C GLN A 3 19.44 -10.17 35.62
N ILE A 4 19.27 -9.19 34.74
CA ILE A 4 20.00 -9.11 33.48
C ILE A 4 21.45 -8.70 33.78
N SER A 5 22.43 -9.42 33.22
CA SER A 5 23.86 -9.13 33.40
C SER A 5 24.21 -7.74 32.84
N ASN A 6 25.26 -7.10 33.36
CA ASN A 6 25.75 -5.85 32.80
C ASN A 6 26.20 -6.00 31.33
N ALA A 7 26.70 -7.17 30.94
CA ALA A 7 27.02 -7.48 29.55
C ALA A 7 25.77 -7.45 28.67
N ASP A 8 24.68 -8.08 29.10
CA ASP A 8 23.41 -8.13 28.38
C ASP A 8 22.77 -6.74 28.27
N LYS A 9 22.87 -5.91 29.32
CA LYS A 9 22.43 -4.50 29.26
C LYS A 9 23.19 -3.72 28.20
N GLN A 10 24.51 -3.93 28.10
CA GLN A 10 25.34 -3.26 27.12
C GLN A 10 25.03 -3.73 25.68
N ILE A 11 24.78 -5.03 25.48
CA ILE A 11 24.35 -5.58 24.19
C ILE A 11 23.00 -4.98 23.77
N ARG A 12 22.02 -4.97 24.69
CA ARG A 12 20.71 -4.37 24.43
C ARG A 12 20.81 -2.88 24.10
N PHE A 13 21.63 -2.14 24.82
CA PHE A 13 21.89 -0.74 24.51
C PHE A 13 22.46 -0.55 23.09
N ARG A 14 23.46 -1.34 22.71
CA ARG A 14 24.07 -1.28 21.36
C ARG A 14 23.06 -1.59 20.26
N LYS A 15 22.22 -2.62 20.45
CA LYS A 15 21.14 -2.97 19.52
C LYS A 15 20.16 -1.79 19.34
N LYS A 16 19.71 -1.16 20.43
CA LYS A 16 18.81 0.00 20.35
C LYS A 16 19.45 1.19 19.62
N GLU A 17 20.73 1.44 19.86
CA GLU A 17 21.47 2.49 19.14
C GLU A 17 21.66 2.16 17.65
N GLN A 18 21.82 0.89 17.30
CA GLN A 18 21.88 0.46 15.90
C GLN A 18 20.55 0.72 15.18
N LEU A 19 19.40 0.43 15.79
CA LEU A 19 18.08 0.76 15.22
C LEU A 19 17.94 2.25 14.95
N LYS A 20 18.30 3.10 15.92
CA LYS A 20 18.27 4.57 15.75
C LYS A 20 19.17 5.03 14.60
N ARG A 21 20.40 4.49 14.51
CA ARG A 21 21.32 4.84 13.41
C ARG A 21 20.75 4.43 12.06
N ARG A 22 20.16 3.23 11.97
CA ARG A 22 19.52 2.72 10.75
C ARG A 22 18.34 3.61 10.35
N ALA A 23 17.44 3.92 11.28
CA ALA A 23 16.33 4.85 11.05
C ALA A 23 16.81 6.22 10.53
N ASN A 24 17.82 6.81 11.17
CA ASN A 24 18.41 8.08 10.74
C ASN A 24 19.05 8.02 9.35
N ASN A 25 19.71 6.90 9.01
CA ASN A 25 20.29 6.70 7.69
C ASN A 25 19.20 6.61 6.62
N ILE A 26 18.14 5.83 6.87
CA ILE A 26 16.97 5.72 5.98
C ILE A 26 16.36 7.10 5.74
N PHE A 27 16.14 7.88 6.80
CA PHE A 27 15.59 9.23 6.70
C PHE A 27 16.47 10.16 5.84
N ARG A 28 17.79 10.15 6.06
CA ARG A 28 18.75 10.94 5.27
C ARG A 28 18.75 10.54 3.80
N GLU A 29 18.79 9.24 3.51
CA GLU A 29 18.75 8.75 2.13
C GLU A 29 17.47 9.18 1.42
N TRP A 30 16.33 9.06 2.09
CA TRP A 30 15.04 9.53 1.58
C TRP A 30 15.05 11.04 1.32
N GLN A 31 15.55 11.86 2.26
CA GLN A 31 15.65 13.32 2.08
C GLN A 31 16.53 13.70 0.88
N LEU A 32 17.64 13.00 0.65
CA LEU A 32 18.50 13.22 -0.51
C LEU A 32 17.76 12.93 -1.83
N LYS A 33 16.94 11.86 -1.85
CA LYS A 33 16.10 11.48 -2.99
C LYS A 33 14.88 12.40 -3.19
N LEU A 34 14.46 13.14 -2.17
CA LEU A 34 13.35 14.11 -2.28
C LEU A 34 13.60 15.18 -3.35
N SER A 35 14.87 15.52 -3.58
CA SER A 35 15.28 16.49 -4.59
C SER A 35 15.14 15.97 -6.03
N THR A 36 15.17 14.64 -6.22
CA THR A 36 15.14 14.01 -7.55
C THR A 36 13.80 13.34 -7.87
N CYS A 37 13.03 12.97 -6.85
CA CYS A 37 11.79 12.24 -7.03
C CYS A 37 10.59 13.07 -6.49
N LYS A 38 9.55 13.23 -7.31
CA LYS A 38 8.36 14.05 -7.01
C LYS A 38 7.38 13.37 -6.02
N TRP A 39 7.89 12.88 -4.90
CA TRP A 39 7.08 12.30 -3.81
C TRP A 39 6.45 13.43 -2.98
N LYS A 40 5.46 14.11 -3.56
CA LYS A 40 4.84 15.28 -2.91
C LYS A 40 3.85 14.93 -1.81
N SER A 41 3.50 13.66 -1.62
CA SER A 41 2.42 13.25 -0.71
C SER A 41 2.87 12.91 0.71
N ILE A 42 4.14 12.55 0.93
CA ILE A 42 4.65 12.17 2.25
C ILE A 42 5.51 13.31 2.82
N THR A 43 5.12 13.80 4.00
CA THR A 43 5.87 14.86 4.66
C THR A 43 7.09 14.29 5.41
N PRO A 44 8.17 15.07 5.60
CA PRO A 44 9.29 14.65 6.44
C PRO A 44 8.86 14.23 7.85
N GLN A 45 7.82 14.87 8.39
CA GLN A 45 7.26 14.56 9.70
C GLN A 45 6.61 13.16 9.72
N ASP A 46 5.86 12.79 8.68
CA ASP A 46 5.24 11.47 8.56
C ASP A 46 6.29 10.36 8.46
N VAL A 47 7.36 10.58 7.70
CA VAL A 47 8.48 9.62 7.59
C VAL A 47 9.16 9.46 8.93
N GLN A 48 9.51 10.57 9.59
CA GLN A 48 10.16 10.54 10.90
C GLN A 48 9.31 9.80 11.92
N HIS A 49 8.01 10.12 12.00
CA HIS A 49 7.08 9.46 12.90
C HIS A 49 6.99 7.94 12.64
N SER A 50 6.96 7.52 11.38
CA SER A 50 6.91 6.10 11.01
C SER A 50 8.20 5.35 11.41
N LEU A 51 9.36 5.98 11.20
CA LEU A 51 10.66 5.45 11.62
C LEU A 51 10.79 5.39 13.15
N ASP A 52 10.34 6.43 13.85
CA ASP A 52 10.36 6.49 15.31
C ASP A 52 9.46 5.39 15.90
N LYS A 53 8.27 5.18 15.34
CA LYS A 53 7.37 4.08 15.73
C LYS A 53 8.03 2.71 15.50
N ALA A 54 8.73 2.52 14.38
CA ALA A 54 9.39 1.25 14.06
C ALA A 54 10.51 0.87 15.06
N ILE A 55 11.14 1.87 15.69
CA ILE A 55 12.24 1.65 16.65
C ILE A 55 11.78 1.74 18.12
N ASP A 56 10.50 2.00 18.37
CA ASP A 56 9.94 2.12 19.71
C ASP A 56 9.73 0.73 20.33
N LEU A 57 10.81 0.16 20.85
CA LEU A 57 10.80 -1.14 21.50
C LEU A 57 10.15 -1.06 22.89
N PRO A 58 9.30 -2.04 23.26
CA PRO A 58 8.64 -2.07 24.56
C PRO A 58 9.64 -2.21 25.73
N SER A 59 9.19 -1.84 26.92
CA SER A 59 9.98 -2.06 28.14
C SER A 59 10.21 -3.56 28.36
N GLY A 60 11.47 -3.96 28.47
CA GLY A 60 11.85 -5.37 28.62
C GLY A 60 11.94 -6.17 27.32
N TRP A 61 11.96 -5.50 26.16
CA TRP A 61 12.05 -6.11 24.83
C TRP A 61 13.02 -7.30 24.71
N THR A 62 12.66 -8.21 23.82
CA THR A 62 13.33 -9.47 23.50
C THR A 62 14.00 -9.40 22.14
N ASP A 63 14.90 -10.34 21.83
CA ASP A 63 15.54 -10.37 20.52
C ASP A 63 14.54 -10.47 19.35
N LYS A 64 13.37 -11.09 19.57
CA LYS A 64 12.28 -11.12 18.58
C LYS A 64 11.70 -9.74 18.30
N ASP A 65 11.52 -8.92 19.34
CA ASP A 65 11.02 -7.54 19.18
C ASP A 65 12.04 -6.70 18.38
N TYR A 66 13.33 -6.94 18.62
CA TYR A 66 14.41 -6.31 17.86
C TYR A 66 14.41 -6.75 16.39
N GLU A 67 14.29 -8.05 16.11
CA GLU A 67 14.19 -8.58 14.74
C GLU A 67 12.97 -8.02 14.01
N CYS A 68 11.82 -7.92 14.69
CA CYS A 68 10.61 -7.32 14.15
C CYS A 68 10.82 -5.84 13.79
N ALA A 69 11.49 -5.07 14.65
CA ALA A 69 11.84 -3.68 14.38
C ALA A 69 12.79 -3.55 13.18
N GLU A 70 13.79 -4.44 13.04
CA GLU A 70 14.67 -4.44 11.87
C GLU A 70 13.93 -4.76 10.57
N GLN A 71 13.02 -5.75 10.59
CA GLN A 71 12.17 -6.07 9.44
C GLN A 71 11.28 -4.90 9.05
N THR A 72 10.67 -4.24 10.05
CA THR A 72 9.83 -3.05 9.82
C THR A 72 10.64 -1.91 9.20
N LEU A 73 11.87 -1.67 9.68
CA LEU A 73 12.76 -0.66 9.09
C LEU A 73 13.17 -0.99 7.65
N GLU A 74 13.43 -2.25 7.34
CA GLU A 74 13.77 -2.67 5.98
C GLU A 74 12.59 -2.48 5.01
N GLN A 75 11.39 -2.79 5.48
CA GLN A 75 10.16 -2.61 4.72
C GLN A 75 9.93 -1.12 4.44
N LEU A 76 10.03 -0.28 5.48
CA LEU A 76 9.96 1.18 5.33
C LEU A 76 11.03 1.73 4.38
N HIS A 77 12.27 1.23 4.44
CA HIS A 77 13.33 1.67 3.53
C HIS A 77 13.02 1.34 2.08
N THR A 78 12.49 0.14 1.83
CA THR A 78 12.07 -0.31 0.49
C THR A 78 10.92 0.55 -0.03
N ASP A 79 9.90 0.77 0.79
CA ASP A 79 8.73 1.58 0.43
C ASP A 79 9.14 3.02 0.09
N LEU A 80 9.99 3.63 0.92
CA LEU A 80 10.49 5.00 0.69
C LEU A 80 11.44 5.11 -0.51
N SER A 81 12.10 4.01 -0.89
CA SER A 81 13.08 3.99 -1.97
C SER A 81 12.49 3.67 -3.34
N PHE A 82 11.43 2.86 -3.38
CA PHE A 82 10.95 2.22 -4.62
C PHE A 82 9.44 2.25 -4.82
N ALA A 83 8.64 2.77 -3.89
CA ALA A 83 7.20 2.84 -4.14
C ALA A 83 6.88 3.63 -5.42
N ALA A 84 6.27 2.92 -6.37
CA ALA A 84 5.67 3.55 -7.53
C ALA A 84 4.52 4.46 -7.04
N ASP A 85 4.25 5.54 -7.77
CA ASP A 85 3.06 6.36 -7.51
C ASP A 85 1.82 5.57 -7.98
N GLN A 86 1.40 4.60 -7.15
CA GLN A 86 0.30 3.68 -7.44
C GLN A 86 -1.00 4.44 -7.69
N LEU A 87 -1.26 5.51 -6.92
CA LEU A 87 -2.41 6.39 -7.12
C LEU A 87 -2.38 7.02 -8.50
N LYS A 88 -1.23 7.59 -8.90
CA LYS A 88 -1.10 8.13 -10.26
C LYS A 88 -1.31 7.06 -11.32
N ASN A 89 -0.73 5.87 -11.15
CA ASN A 89 -0.89 4.77 -12.11
C ASN A 89 -2.38 4.35 -12.25
N ASP A 90 -3.10 4.30 -11.12
CA ASP A 90 -4.52 3.95 -11.10
C ASP A 90 -5.40 5.04 -11.70
N VAL A 91 -5.06 6.31 -11.51
CA VAL A 91 -5.73 7.45 -12.17
C VAL A 91 -5.43 7.42 -13.67
N ASP A 92 -4.15 7.40 -14.06
CA ASP A 92 -3.68 7.40 -15.46
C ASP A 92 -4.28 6.24 -16.28
N ALA A 93 -4.56 5.09 -15.66
CA ALA A 93 -5.24 3.96 -16.30
C ALA A 93 -6.63 4.31 -16.85
N GLY A 94 -7.30 5.33 -16.28
CA GLY A 94 -8.56 5.88 -16.80
C GLY A 94 -8.40 6.85 -17.97
N TRP A 95 -7.18 7.28 -18.27
CA TRP A 95 -6.86 8.32 -19.26
C TRP A 95 -6.00 7.78 -20.41
N GLY A 96 -6.20 6.51 -20.80
CA GLY A 96 -5.32 5.73 -21.68
C GLY A 96 -4.64 6.46 -22.85
N PHE A 97 -3.44 6.00 -23.22
CA PHE A 97 -2.55 6.63 -24.21
C PHE A 97 -3.22 6.95 -25.56
N GLU A 98 -4.19 6.12 -25.98
CA GLU A 98 -4.97 6.34 -27.21
C GLU A 98 -5.86 7.60 -27.13
N VAL A 99 -6.47 7.88 -25.97
CA VAL A 99 -7.31 9.08 -25.73
C VAL A 99 -6.47 10.36 -25.82
N SER A 100 -5.23 10.30 -25.35
CA SER A 100 -4.27 11.41 -25.44
C SER A 100 -3.82 11.70 -26.87
N MET A 101 -3.83 10.73 -27.78
CA MET A 101 -3.44 10.93 -29.18
C MET A 101 -4.60 11.41 -30.06
N THR A 102 -5.84 11.16 -29.63
CA THR A 102 -7.05 11.56 -30.36
C THR A 102 -7.70 12.84 -29.85
N THR A 103 -7.22 13.41 -28.74
CA THR A 103 -7.79 14.65 -28.18
C THR A 103 -7.49 15.86 -29.07
N SER A 104 -8.50 16.68 -29.31
CA SER A 104 -8.37 17.94 -30.05
C SER A 104 -7.61 19.02 -29.26
N ASP A 105 -7.46 18.84 -27.94
CA ASP A 105 -6.71 19.74 -27.07
C ASP A 105 -5.82 18.96 -26.07
N PRO A 106 -4.59 18.63 -26.49
CA PRO A 106 -3.64 17.88 -25.65
C PRO A 106 -3.19 18.65 -24.40
N VAL A 107 -3.16 19.99 -24.46
CA VAL A 107 -2.72 20.81 -23.32
C VAL A 107 -3.74 20.74 -22.20
N LYS A 108 -5.03 20.90 -22.56
CA LYS A 108 -6.13 20.75 -21.60
C LYS A 108 -6.22 19.32 -21.07
N PHE A 109 -6.05 18.31 -21.92
CA PHE A 109 -6.03 16.91 -21.47
C PHE A 109 -4.96 16.66 -20.39
N ILE A 110 -3.76 17.18 -20.59
CA ILE A 110 -2.66 17.07 -19.61
C ILE A 110 -2.97 17.85 -18.34
N SER A 111 -3.57 19.05 -18.42
CA SER A 111 -3.95 19.82 -17.24
C SER A 111 -5.04 19.12 -16.43
N ASP A 112 -6.05 18.59 -17.11
CA ASP A 112 -7.20 17.92 -16.49
C ASP A 112 -6.75 16.61 -15.81
N ASN A 113 -5.87 15.83 -16.44
CA ASN A 113 -5.31 14.63 -15.79
C ASN A 113 -4.47 15.00 -14.55
N LYS A 114 -3.66 16.06 -14.61
CA LYS A 114 -2.93 16.54 -13.43
C LYS A 114 -3.88 16.97 -12.32
N ALA A 115 -4.96 17.69 -12.64
CA ALA A 115 -5.97 18.08 -11.67
C ALA A 115 -6.63 16.84 -11.04
N ALA A 116 -7.02 15.85 -11.85
CA ALA A 116 -7.60 14.61 -11.37
C ALA A 116 -6.68 13.84 -10.41
N ILE A 117 -5.38 13.80 -10.68
CA ILE A 117 -4.38 13.20 -9.78
C ILE A 117 -4.33 13.96 -8.45
N GLU A 118 -4.25 15.29 -8.46
CA GLU A 118 -4.19 16.08 -7.23
C GLU A 118 -5.50 16.00 -6.42
N ASP A 119 -6.66 16.03 -7.09
CA ASP A 119 -7.97 15.87 -6.46
C ASP A 119 -8.09 14.47 -5.80
N THR A 120 -7.63 13.43 -6.48
CA THR A 120 -7.60 12.07 -5.95
C THR A 120 -6.66 11.97 -4.73
N ARG A 121 -5.50 12.64 -4.77
CA ARG A 121 -4.60 12.72 -3.61
C ARG A 121 -5.23 13.45 -2.44
N ALA A 122 -5.92 14.56 -2.68
CA ALA A 122 -6.62 15.30 -1.63
C ALA A 122 -7.70 14.43 -0.98
N LEU A 123 -8.49 13.71 -1.78
CA LEU A 123 -9.48 12.77 -1.29
C LEU A 123 -8.84 11.65 -0.44
N ALA A 124 -7.76 11.03 -0.93
CA ALA A 124 -7.04 10.00 -0.19
C ALA A 124 -6.51 10.54 1.16
N ALA A 125 -5.94 11.75 1.18
CA ALA A 125 -5.48 12.38 2.40
C ALA A 125 -6.60 12.62 3.41
N HIS A 126 -7.79 13.03 2.94
CA HIS A 126 -8.97 13.17 3.80
C HIS A 126 -9.43 11.83 4.38
N LEU A 127 -9.49 10.77 3.57
CA LEU A 127 -9.85 9.44 4.05
C LEU A 127 -8.85 8.92 5.09
N ILE A 128 -7.55 9.04 4.83
CA ILE A 128 -6.49 8.65 5.76
C ILE A 128 -6.60 9.45 7.07
N SER A 129 -6.84 10.75 6.98
CA SER A 129 -7.02 11.60 8.17
C SER A 129 -8.26 11.18 8.96
N GLY A 130 -9.38 10.87 8.28
CA GLY A 130 -10.59 10.36 8.91
C GLY A 130 -10.36 9.05 9.65
N LEU A 131 -9.57 8.12 9.09
CA LEU A 131 -9.18 6.89 9.77
C LEU A 131 -8.31 7.16 11.00
N LYS A 132 -7.28 8.01 10.87
CA LYS A 132 -6.39 8.37 11.99
C LYS A 132 -7.13 9.05 13.15
N LEU A 133 -8.16 9.83 12.84
CA LEU A 133 -9.00 10.51 13.83
C LEU A 133 -10.15 9.64 14.34
N SER A 134 -10.40 8.49 13.70
CA SER A 134 -11.36 7.53 14.20
C SER A 134 -10.81 6.88 15.47
N ASN A 135 -11.65 6.77 16.51
CA ASN A 135 -11.32 5.99 17.71
C ASN A 135 -11.43 4.47 17.46
N CYS A 136 -11.47 4.04 16.20
CA CYS A 136 -11.57 2.64 15.80
C CYS A 136 -10.20 1.97 15.89
N ASN A 137 -10.19 0.69 16.28
CA ASN A 137 -8.99 -0.13 16.16
C ASN A 137 -8.73 -0.50 14.68
N ASP A 138 -7.55 -1.06 14.40
CA ASP A 138 -7.13 -1.39 13.03
C ASP A 138 -8.09 -2.33 12.29
N ALA A 139 -8.72 -3.28 13.00
CA ALA A 139 -9.68 -4.21 12.39
C ALA A 139 -10.99 -3.51 12.00
N ASP A 140 -11.48 -2.61 12.86
CA ASP A 140 -12.66 -1.80 12.59
C ASP A 140 -12.40 -0.79 11.45
N GLN A 141 -11.20 -0.21 11.41
CA GLN A 141 -10.77 0.66 10.30
C GLN A 141 -10.72 -0.12 8.97
N ALA A 142 -10.19 -1.34 8.98
CA ALA A 142 -10.20 -2.20 7.79
C ALA A 142 -11.62 -2.54 7.34
N ALA A 143 -12.53 -2.85 8.26
CA ALA A 143 -13.93 -3.10 7.94
C ALA A 143 -14.61 -1.87 7.31
N ALA A 144 -14.36 -0.67 7.85
CA ALA A 144 -14.88 0.58 7.30
C ALA A 144 -14.36 0.84 5.87
N LEU A 145 -13.07 0.63 5.63
CA LEU A 145 -12.49 0.73 4.28
C LEU A 145 -13.08 -0.27 3.30
N MET A 146 -13.31 -1.51 3.74
CA MET A 146 -13.93 -2.54 2.90
C MET A 146 -15.35 -2.16 2.48
N GLU A 147 -16.13 -1.49 3.33
CA GLU A 147 -17.45 -1.00 2.94
C GLU A 147 -17.37 0.16 1.95
N ALA A 148 -16.40 1.07 2.11
CA ALA A 148 -16.13 2.12 1.11
C ALA A 148 -15.75 1.52 -0.25
N LEU A 149 -14.89 0.50 -0.29
CA LEU A 149 -14.52 -0.22 -1.51
C LEU A 149 -15.73 -0.89 -2.16
N ARG A 150 -16.60 -1.53 -1.37
CA ARG A 150 -17.86 -2.12 -1.87
C ARG A 150 -18.80 -1.07 -2.45
N PHE A 151 -18.93 0.08 -1.80
CA PHE A 151 -19.72 1.20 -2.30
C PHE A 151 -19.22 1.68 -3.67
N VAL A 152 -17.91 1.85 -3.83
CA VAL A 152 -17.30 2.21 -5.11
C VAL A 152 -17.49 1.09 -6.13
N GLY A 153 -17.24 -0.17 -5.76
CA GLY A 153 -17.41 -1.33 -6.65
C GLY A 153 -18.83 -1.45 -7.22
N ARG A 154 -19.86 -1.25 -6.39
CA ARG A 154 -21.28 -1.22 -6.83
C ARG A 154 -21.56 -0.08 -7.81
N SER A 155 -20.88 1.05 -7.66
CA SER A 155 -21.00 2.19 -8.56
C SER A 155 -20.30 1.90 -9.90
N LEU A 156 -19.12 1.27 -9.87
CA LEU A 156 -18.34 0.92 -11.07
C LEU A 156 -19.11 0.01 -12.02
N VAL A 157 -19.76 -1.04 -11.53
CA VAL A 157 -20.52 -1.99 -12.38
C VAL A 157 -21.73 -1.38 -13.08
N SER A 158 -22.15 -0.17 -12.67
CA SER A 158 -23.20 0.59 -13.35
C SER A 158 -22.65 1.46 -14.48
N ASN A 159 -21.32 1.61 -14.58
CA ASN A 159 -20.67 2.37 -15.64
C ASN A 159 -20.41 1.49 -16.87
N ARG A 160 -20.53 2.09 -18.07
CA ARG A 160 -20.29 1.40 -19.34
C ARG A 160 -18.81 1.10 -19.57
N ASP A 161 -17.96 2.07 -19.21
CA ASP A 161 -16.52 1.99 -19.41
C ASP A 161 -15.83 2.03 -18.05
N ILE A 162 -15.32 0.88 -17.62
CA ILE A 162 -14.55 0.75 -16.38
C ILE A 162 -13.07 0.71 -16.76
N PRO A 163 -12.26 1.69 -16.33
CA PRO A 163 -10.81 1.65 -16.51
C PRO A 163 -10.19 0.38 -15.95
N ARG A 164 -9.24 -0.20 -16.66
CA ARG A 164 -8.47 -1.36 -16.19
C ARG A 164 -7.31 -0.90 -15.31
N SER A 165 -7.48 -0.96 -13.99
CA SER A 165 -6.45 -0.57 -13.01
C SER A 165 -6.42 -1.52 -11.79
N GLN A 166 -5.42 -1.39 -10.91
CA GLN A 166 -5.40 -2.18 -9.67
C GLN A 166 -6.56 -1.74 -8.77
N ALA A 167 -6.77 -0.43 -8.60
CA ALA A 167 -7.82 0.11 -7.75
C ALA A 167 -9.24 -0.35 -8.16
N THR A 168 -9.56 -0.28 -9.47
CA THR A 168 -10.86 -0.74 -9.99
C THR A 168 -11.03 -2.25 -9.82
N THR A 169 -9.96 -3.02 -10.03
CA THR A 169 -9.96 -4.47 -9.82
C THR A 169 -10.26 -4.85 -8.37
N ILE A 170 -9.63 -4.19 -7.40
CA ILE A 170 -9.90 -4.45 -5.98
C ILE A 170 -11.33 -4.05 -5.60
N CYS A 171 -11.84 -2.93 -6.10
CA CYS A 171 -13.24 -2.55 -5.89
C CYS A 171 -14.21 -3.59 -6.45
N LEU A 172 -13.97 -4.11 -7.66
CA LEU A 172 -14.77 -5.17 -8.29
C LEU A 172 -14.64 -6.53 -7.60
N ALA A 173 -13.48 -6.82 -6.99
CA ALA A 173 -13.27 -8.02 -6.19
C ALA A 173 -14.00 -7.96 -4.84
N SER A 174 -14.26 -6.76 -4.32
CA SER A 174 -14.90 -6.57 -3.00
C SER A 174 -16.41 -6.81 -2.98
N ILE A 175 -17.07 -6.78 -4.16
CA ILE A 175 -18.53 -6.91 -4.32
C ILE A 175 -18.97 -8.36 -4.63
N GLY A 176 -20.26 -8.64 -4.46
CA GLY A 176 -20.82 -9.98 -4.59
C GLY A 176 -20.68 -10.61 -5.99
N PRO A 177 -20.80 -11.95 -6.11
CA PRO A 177 -20.65 -12.67 -7.38
C PRO A 177 -21.77 -12.40 -8.39
N HIS A 178 -22.93 -11.89 -7.94
CA HIS A 178 -24.08 -11.56 -8.79
C HIS A 178 -23.90 -10.31 -9.66
N TYR A 179 -22.84 -9.53 -9.42
CA TYR A 179 -22.50 -8.40 -10.28
C TYR A 179 -21.66 -8.85 -11.47
N ASN A 180 -22.06 -8.40 -12.67
CA ASN A 180 -21.28 -8.62 -13.88
C ASN A 180 -19.96 -7.85 -13.82
N ARG A 181 -18.87 -8.52 -14.17
CA ARG A 181 -17.52 -7.95 -14.21
C ARG A 181 -17.05 -7.84 -15.66
N PRO A 182 -16.20 -6.87 -15.99
CA PRO A 182 -15.60 -6.79 -17.32
C PRO A 182 -14.77 -8.04 -17.64
N ASP A 183 -14.67 -8.40 -18.92
CA ASP A 183 -13.93 -9.59 -19.37
C ASP A 183 -12.45 -9.58 -18.95
N TRP A 184 -11.85 -8.39 -18.87
CA TRP A 184 -10.46 -8.20 -18.44
C TRP A 184 -10.24 -8.43 -16.93
N PHE A 185 -11.30 -8.51 -16.12
CA PHE A 185 -11.22 -8.52 -14.66
C PHE A 185 -10.35 -9.65 -14.12
N ALA A 186 -10.57 -10.89 -14.58
CA ALA A 186 -9.87 -12.06 -14.05
C ALA A 186 -8.36 -11.98 -14.29
N GLU A 187 -7.97 -11.54 -15.48
CA GLU A 187 -6.56 -11.34 -15.85
C GLU A 187 -5.92 -10.24 -14.98
N GLN A 188 -6.62 -9.11 -14.80
CA GLN A 188 -6.11 -8.02 -13.99
C GLN A 188 -6.04 -8.36 -12.50
N LEU A 189 -6.97 -9.17 -11.99
CA LEU A 189 -6.92 -9.67 -10.62
C LEU A 189 -5.73 -10.59 -10.40
N ALA A 190 -5.47 -11.52 -11.33
CA ALA A 190 -4.30 -12.39 -11.28
C ALA A 190 -3.00 -11.59 -11.32
N ASN A 191 -2.91 -10.58 -12.18
CA ASN A 191 -1.75 -9.69 -12.27
C ASN A 191 -1.56 -8.89 -10.98
N THR A 192 -2.65 -8.34 -10.41
CA THR A 192 -2.61 -7.60 -9.14
C THR A 192 -2.12 -8.49 -8.01
N LEU A 193 -2.67 -9.70 -7.89
CA LEU A 193 -2.25 -10.67 -6.88
C LEU A 193 -0.78 -11.04 -7.05
N GLY A 194 -0.34 -11.37 -8.26
CA GLY A 194 1.05 -11.75 -8.55
C GLY A 194 2.08 -10.65 -8.30
N GLN A 195 1.67 -9.38 -8.29
CA GLN A 195 2.54 -8.25 -7.91
C GLN A 195 2.60 -8.02 -6.40
N GLN A 196 1.58 -8.44 -5.65
CA GLN A 196 1.43 -8.14 -4.22
C GLN A 196 1.79 -9.30 -3.30
N ILE A 197 1.88 -10.53 -3.83
CA ILE A 197 2.27 -11.72 -3.08
C ILE A 197 3.62 -12.23 -3.58
N ASP A 198 4.46 -12.72 -2.66
CA ASP A 198 5.72 -13.33 -3.05
C ASP A 198 5.48 -14.61 -3.88
N LYS A 199 6.45 -14.98 -4.71
CA LYS A 199 6.30 -16.13 -5.63
C LYS A 199 5.98 -17.44 -4.92
N SER A 200 6.46 -17.64 -3.69
CA SER A 200 6.21 -18.86 -2.93
C SER A 200 4.77 -18.89 -2.42
N LEU A 201 4.25 -17.76 -1.95
CA LEU A 201 2.85 -17.64 -1.55
C LEU A 201 1.91 -17.69 -2.76
N ALA A 202 2.28 -17.07 -3.89
CA ALA A 202 1.54 -17.19 -5.15
C ALA A 202 1.37 -18.66 -5.56
N HIS A 203 2.45 -19.43 -5.47
CA HIS A 203 2.44 -20.85 -5.76
C HIS A 203 1.51 -21.62 -4.81
N GLN A 204 1.58 -21.35 -3.51
CA GLN A 204 0.68 -21.96 -2.53
C GLN A 204 -0.79 -21.63 -2.79
N VAL A 205 -1.13 -20.37 -3.06
CA VAL A 205 -2.49 -19.95 -3.41
C VAL A 205 -2.96 -20.67 -4.67
N GLY A 206 -2.11 -20.74 -5.71
CA GLY A 206 -2.41 -21.47 -6.94
C GLY A 206 -2.70 -22.96 -6.70
N MET A 207 -1.94 -23.61 -5.81
CA MET A 207 -2.18 -24.99 -5.39
C MET A 207 -3.53 -25.15 -4.69
N TYR A 208 -3.88 -24.27 -3.77
CA TYR A 208 -5.18 -24.32 -3.08
C TYR A 208 -6.36 -24.12 -4.04
N LEU A 209 -6.27 -23.15 -4.93
CA LEU A 209 -7.31 -22.86 -5.93
C LEU A 209 -7.47 -24.01 -6.94
N SER A 210 -6.37 -24.62 -7.37
CA SER A 210 -6.41 -25.76 -8.31
C SER A 210 -6.97 -27.03 -7.65
N ASN A 211 -6.74 -27.21 -6.35
CA ASN A 211 -7.24 -28.37 -5.59
C ASN A 211 -8.73 -28.26 -5.24
N LEU A 212 -9.31 -27.06 -5.20
CA LEU A 212 -10.76 -26.86 -5.05
C LEU A 212 -11.53 -27.41 -6.26
N ASN A 213 -10.96 -27.31 -7.47
CA ASN A 213 -11.56 -27.85 -8.70
C ASN A 213 -11.59 -29.39 -8.78
N HIS A 214 -10.91 -30.10 -7.87
CA HIS A 214 -10.86 -31.56 -7.87
C HIS A 214 -11.77 -32.22 -6.82
N LYS A 215 -12.43 -31.46 -5.94
CA LYS A 215 -13.31 -32.01 -4.90
C LYS A 215 -14.82 -31.84 -5.16
N ASP A 216 -15.20 -31.00 -6.13
CA ASP A 216 -16.61 -30.67 -6.42
C ASP A 216 -17.05 -30.96 -7.87
N LEU A 217 -16.46 -31.96 -8.52
CA LEU A 217 -17.03 -32.53 -9.74
C LEU A 217 -17.83 -33.80 -9.39
N PRO A 218 -19.16 -33.83 -9.65
CA PRO A 218 -19.95 -35.06 -9.56
C PRO A 218 -19.51 -36.10 -10.59
#